data_AF-A0AAN4WSZ6-F1
#
_entry.id   AF-A0AAN4WSZ6-F1
#
_cell.length_a   1.000
_cell.length_b   1.000
_cell.length_c   1.000
_cell.angle_alpha   90.00
_cell.angle_beta   90.00
_cell.angle_gamma   90.00
#
_symmetry.space_group_name_H-M   'P 1'
#
loop_
_entity.id
_entity.type
_entity.pdbx_description
1 polymer ?
#
loop_
_entity_poly.entity_id
_entity_poly.type
_entity_poly.pdbx_seq_one_letter_code
_entity_poly.pdbx_strand_id
1 'polypeptide(L)'
;MADTVCTRTSAQTTTSHSVVQGLSLTNPRCAEVLNALPGMQQAPVTERVSTSLIVLTLRPDGAKFNGNRITRAQEAGFDWLKDDATFIGYASPDTGREIARFVTNKSDEAFGALREIQLRIDPAVCEWQWNAGQILMGKLQRYAVLVGGHICDGLGQRIADTELSSIAAHIDAVMKKRRDADQRARTVTLPSGEQRELSELSFSYGVVREAGSKKKTWRSVLFDVPALPYYEGRALGMQMAGEVVQFYRKHRTEKLRLDVMLHEALQRCNGGFGNYDKATQSNVAAGFIDALTTMIELGARQMNPKWLEAQIVQNQQRHETWCQERDERKAEFAERMRQARAAKRAAREVNHGV
;
A
#
# COMPACT_ATOMS: atom_id res chain seq x y z
N MET A 1 26.04 -65.43 17.98
CA MET A 1 25.50 -65.81 16.65
C MET A 1 24.88 -64.54 16.08
N ALA A 2 25.66 -63.64 15.47
CA ALA A 2 26.28 -63.75 14.14
C ALA A 2 25.22 -64.01 13.05
N ASP A 3 24.76 -62.94 12.41
CA ASP A 3 24.89 -62.68 10.95
C ASP A 3 24.03 -61.46 10.56
N THR A 4 24.58 -60.35 10.06
CA THR A 4 25.11 -60.06 8.71
C THR A 4 24.06 -59.43 7.78
N VAL A 5 24.12 -58.08 7.73
CA VAL A 5 24.04 -57.15 6.57
C VAL A 5 23.28 -57.56 5.30
N CYS A 6 22.33 -56.70 4.86
CA CYS A 6 22.26 -56.29 3.45
C CYS A 6 21.64 -54.88 3.28
N THR A 7 22.48 -53.96 2.84
CA THR A 7 22.18 -52.58 2.42
C THR A 7 21.53 -52.56 1.03
N ARG A 8 20.52 -51.70 0.82
CA ARG A 8 20.17 -51.22 -0.53
C ARG A 8 19.89 -49.72 -0.54
N THR A 9 20.89 -49.01 -1.01
CA THR A 9 20.90 -47.62 -1.48
C THR A 9 20.08 -47.52 -2.76
N SER A 10 19.19 -46.54 -2.87
CA SER A 10 18.73 -46.07 -4.18
C SER A 10 18.83 -44.56 -4.23
N ALA A 11 19.82 -44.10 -5.00
CA ALA A 11 19.98 -42.72 -5.41
C ALA A 11 19.05 -42.48 -6.61
N GLN A 12 18.16 -41.49 -6.49
CA GLN A 12 17.44 -40.96 -7.65
C GLN A 12 18.08 -39.64 -8.07
N THR A 13 18.87 -39.74 -9.13
CA THR A 13 19.34 -38.62 -9.94
C THR A 13 18.16 -38.11 -10.76
N THR A 14 17.68 -36.90 -10.50
CA THR A 14 16.79 -36.18 -11.42
C THR A 14 17.53 -35.01 -12.03
N THR A 15 17.92 -35.22 -13.28
CA THR A 15 18.59 -34.27 -14.16
C THR A 15 17.57 -33.22 -14.61
N SER A 16 17.80 -31.97 -14.26
CA SER A 16 17.04 -30.81 -14.73
C SER A 16 17.54 -30.40 -16.13
N HIS A 17 16.73 -30.67 -17.16
CA HIS A 17 16.93 -30.08 -18.49
C HIS A 17 16.14 -28.77 -18.59
N SER A 18 16.86 -27.65 -18.52
CA SER A 18 16.35 -26.34 -18.95
C SER A 18 16.41 -26.26 -20.48
N VAL A 19 15.27 -26.18 -21.13
CA VAL A 19 15.16 -25.79 -22.54
C VAL A 19 14.22 -24.59 -22.59
N VAL A 20 14.80 -23.39 -22.51
CA VAL A 20 14.13 -22.15 -22.91
C VAL A 20 14.68 -21.82 -24.30
N GLN A 21 14.03 -22.36 -25.32
CA GLN A 21 14.25 -21.91 -26.69
C GLN A 21 13.47 -20.60 -26.91
N GLY A 22 14.22 -19.57 -27.28
CA GLY A 22 13.69 -18.27 -27.64
C GLY A 22 12.88 -18.32 -28.93
N LEU A 23 11.77 -17.57 -28.93
CA LEU A 23 11.13 -17.09 -30.14
C LEU A 23 11.12 -15.57 -30.08
N SER A 24 12.14 -15.02 -30.73
CA SER A 24 12.24 -13.62 -31.13
C SER A 24 11.32 -13.39 -32.33
N LEU A 25 10.25 -12.64 -32.15
CA LEU A 25 9.48 -12.05 -33.25
C LEU A 25 9.52 -10.54 -33.09
N THR A 26 10.56 -9.94 -33.66
CA THR A 26 10.71 -8.50 -33.83
C THR A 26 9.84 -8.04 -35.00
N ASN A 27 8.85 -7.18 -34.72
CA ASN A 27 8.10 -6.47 -35.75
C ASN A 27 8.69 -5.04 -35.90
N PRO A 28 9.25 -4.64 -37.05
CA PRO A 28 10.19 -3.53 -37.16
C PRO A 28 9.53 -2.14 -37.35
N ARG A 29 8.40 -1.84 -36.69
CA ARG A 29 7.72 -0.54 -36.86
C ARG A 29 7.32 0.22 -35.59
N CYS A 30 7.82 -0.19 -34.41
CA CYS A 30 7.64 0.56 -33.16
C CYS A 30 8.97 0.91 -32.44
N ALA A 31 10.11 0.90 -33.14
CA ALA A 31 11.43 1.00 -32.53
C ALA A 31 12.04 2.41 -32.43
N GLU A 32 11.33 3.49 -32.80
CA GLU A 32 11.91 4.84 -32.86
C GLU A 32 11.52 5.80 -31.72
N VAL A 33 10.85 5.35 -30.65
CA VAL A 33 10.53 6.23 -29.49
C VAL A 33 11.07 5.71 -28.15
N LEU A 34 11.80 4.58 -28.12
CA LEU A 34 12.28 3.96 -26.86
C LEU A 34 13.80 4.03 -26.61
N ASN A 35 14.58 4.69 -27.47
CA ASN A 35 16.02 4.87 -27.25
C ASN A 35 16.35 6.29 -26.75
N ALA A 36 15.98 6.57 -25.50
CA ALA A 36 16.51 7.69 -24.73
C ALA A 36 16.48 7.40 -23.22
N LEU A 37 17.08 6.27 -22.81
CA LEU A 37 17.43 6.06 -21.41
C LEU A 37 18.93 5.73 -21.32
N PRO A 38 19.77 6.64 -20.79
CA PRO A 38 21.17 6.34 -20.59
C PRO A 38 21.32 5.24 -19.54
N GLY A 39 22.11 4.21 -19.90
CA GLY A 39 22.45 3.11 -19.01
C GLY A 39 23.04 3.63 -17.70
N MET A 40 22.37 3.33 -16.60
CA MET A 40 22.89 3.56 -15.26
C MET A 40 24.01 2.55 -14.98
N GLN A 41 25.24 2.90 -15.36
CA GLN A 41 26.42 2.37 -14.70
C GLN A 41 26.35 2.82 -13.24
N GLN A 42 26.15 1.85 -12.32
CA GLN A 42 26.21 2.10 -10.90
C GLN A 42 27.65 2.50 -10.53
N ALA A 43 27.86 3.80 -10.36
CA ALA A 43 29.06 4.34 -9.75
C ALA A 43 29.17 3.83 -8.29
N PRO A 44 30.39 3.65 -7.75
CA PRO A 44 30.58 3.21 -6.37
C PRO A 44 29.92 4.20 -5.40
N VAL A 45 29.02 3.66 -4.56
CA VAL A 45 28.27 4.39 -3.54
C VAL A 45 29.25 4.88 -2.47
N THR A 46 29.78 6.07 -2.66
CA THR A 46 30.14 6.90 -1.52
C THR A 46 28.82 7.34 -0.90
N GLU A 47 28.52 6.88 0.32
CA GLU A 47 27.34 7.31 1.08
C GLU A 47 27.38 8.84 1.23
N ARG A 48 26.77 9.55 0.29
CA ARG A 48 26.44 10.96 0.46
C ARG A 48 25.38 10.99 1.55
N VAL A 49 25.81 11.29 2.77
CA VAL A 49 24.89 11.52 3.89
C VAL A 49 23.93 12.62 3.47
N SER A 50 22.65 12.26 3.38
CA SER A 50 21.60 13.16 2.98
C SER A 50 21.50 14.32 3.96
N THR A 51 21.35 15.55 3.44
CA THR A 51 21.25 16.76 4.28
C THR A 51 19.94 16.82 5.07
N SER A 52 18.96 15.97 4.75
CA SER A 52 17.71 15.79 5.48
C SER A 52 17.73 14.64 6.48
N LEU A 53 18.87 13.95 6.65
CA LEU A 53 18.97 12.85 7.59
C LEU A 53 18.77 13.34 9.03
N ILE A 54 17.75 12.79 9.68
CA ILE A 54 17.50 12.97 11.11
C ILE A 54 18.10 11.76 11.83
N VAL A 55 18.96 12.05 12.80
CA VAL A 55 19.54 11.05 13.70
C VAL A 55 19.10 11.37 15.11
N LEU A 56 18.33 10.44 15.70
CA LEU A 56 18.01 10.44 17.12
C LEU A 56 18.78 9.32 17.79
N THR A 57 19.11 9.49 19.06
CA THR A 57 19.82 8.46 19.81
C THR A 57 19.00 8.07 21.03
N LEU A 58 18.98 6.78 21.39
CA LEU A 58 18.54 6.35 22.71
C LEU A 58 19.77 6.07 23.55
N ARG A 59 19.74 6.52 24.80
CA ARG A 59 20.76 6.24 25.82
C ARG A 59 20.12 5.67 27.07
N PRO A 60 20.77 4.72 27.76
CA PRO A 60 20.21 4.15 28.99
C PRO A 60 20.23 5.19 30.11
N ASP A 61 19.22 5.14 30.99
CA ASP A 61 19.20 5.97 32.20
C ASP A 61 20.21 5.45 33.25
N GLY A 62 20.57 4.16 33.15
CA GLY A 62 21.55 3.50 34.02
C GLY A 62 22.80 3.04 33.27
N ALA A 63 23.49 2.04 33.82
CA ALA A 63 24.72 1.51 33.23
C ALA A 63 24.53 0.77 31.89
N LYS A 64 23.31 0.27 31.62
CA LYS A 64 22.96 -0.48 30.41
C LYS A 64 21.45 -0.41 30.14
N PHE A 65 21.05 -0.77 28.92
CA PHE A 65 19.64 -0.94 28.56
C PHE A 65 18.98 -2.14 29.27
N ASN A 66 17.69 -2.02 29.51
CA ASN A 66 16.86 -3.07 30.11
C ASN A 66 16.38 -4.08 29.06
N GLY A 67 16.65 -5.36 29.31
CA GLY A 67 16.17 -6.47 28.47
C GLY A 67 16.86 -6.57 27.11
N ASN A 68 16.35 -7.46 26.27
CA ASN A 68 16.83 -7.63 24.91
C ASN A 68 16.25 -6.52 24.02
N ARG A 69 17.12 -5.72 23.38
CA ARG A 69 16.72 -4.57 22.56
C ARG A 69 15.75 -4.96 21.44
N ILE A 70 15.94 -6.13 20.83
CA ILE A 70 15.16 -6.61 19.69
C ILE A 70 13.73 -6.89 20.13
N THR A 71 13.60 -7.66 21.21
CA THR A 71 12.30 -7.99 21.81
C THR A 71 11.57 -6.74 22.24
N ARG A 72 12.26 -5.80 22.91
CA ARG A 72 11.64 -4.52 23.33
C ARG A 72 11.26 -3.62 22.16
N ALA A 73 12.04 -3.62 21.08
CA ALA A 73 11.68 -2.88 19.86
C ALA A 73 10.42 -3.47 19.22
N GLN A 74 10.30 -4.79 19.16
CA GLN A 74 9.11 -5.48 18.66
C GLN A 74 7.87 -5.20 19.52
N GLU A 75 8.02 -5.21 20.85
CA GLU A 75 6.95 -4.82 21.78
C GLU A 75 6.50 -3.36 21.62
N ALA A 76 7.41 -2.47 21.20
CA ALA A 76 7.08 -1.08 20.85
C ALA A 76 6.45 -0.95 19.45
N GLY A 77 6.41 -2.04 18.67
CA GLY A 77 5.84 -2.10 17.33
C GLY A 77 6.80 -1.75 16.21
N PHE A 78 8.11 -1.88 16.42
CA PHE A 78 9.10 -1.98 15.35
C PHE A 78 9.20 -3.43 14.87
N ASP A 79 9.76 -3.65 13.69
CA ASP A 79 9.95 -5.02 13.17
C ASP A 79 11.22 -5.10 12.32
N TRP A 80 11.57 -6.32 11.93
CA TRP A 80 12.65 -6.57 10.97
C TRP A 80 12.31 -5.95 9.62
N LEU A 81 13.26 -5.21 9.08
CA LEU A 81 13.12 -4.59 7.76
C LEU A 81 13.28 -5.65 6.68
N LYS A 82 12.35 -5.70 5.72
CA LYS A 82 12.35 -6.73 4.67
C LYS A 82 13.56 -6.64 3.73
N ASP A 83 13.94 -5.41 3.39
CA ASP A 83 15.00 -5.15 2.42
C ASP A 83 16.39 -5.47 3.00
N ASP A 84 16.50 -5.53 4.33
CA ASP A 84 17.71 -5.89 5.04
C ASP A 84 17.36 -6.56 6.39
N ALA A 85 17.32 -7.89 6.37
CA ALA A 85 16.97 -8.74 7.52
C ALA A 85 17.94 -8.61 8.71
N THR A 86 18.95 -7.74 8.63
CA THR A 86 19.87 -7.43 9.72
C THR A 86 19.45 -6.22 10.55
N PHE A 87 18.54 -5.39 10.04
CA PHE A 87 18.10 -4.17 10.72
C PHE A 87 16.67 -4.29 11.25
N ILE A 88 16.47 -3.74 12.45
CA ILE A 88 15.14 -3.48 13.01
C ILE A 88 14.81 -2.03 12.77
N GLY A 89 13.57 -1.75 12.45
CA GLY A 89 13.14 -0.40 12.20
C GLY A 89 11.63 -0.28 12.06
N TYR A 90 11.24 0.84 11.47
CA TYR A 90 9.86 1.11 11.12
C TYR A 90 9.72 1.05 9.61
N ALA A 91 8.74 0.27 9.15
CA ALA A 91 8.41 0.10 7.74
C ALA A 91 6.95 0.47 7.49
N SER A 92 6.65 0.89 6.26
CA SER A 92 5.28 1.13 5.82
C SER A 92 4.46 -0.15 6.01
N PRO A 93 3.29 -0.09 6.68
CA PRO A 93 2.43 -1.26 6.84
C PRO A 93 1.90 -1.76 5.49
N ASP A 94 1.84 -0.86 4.50
CA ASP A 94 1.32 -1.15 3.18
C ASP A 94 2.37 -1.83 2.29
N THR A 95 3.52 -1.18 2.07
CA THR A 95 4.54 -1.68 1.13
C THR A 95 5.61 -2.53 1.82
N GLY A 96 5.74 -2.42 3.14
CA GLY A 96 6.81 -3.07 3.91
C GLY A 96 8.20 -2.47 3.69
N ARG A 97 8.28 -1.35 2.96
CA ARG A 97 9.52 -0.60 2.72
C ARG A 97 9.86 0.28 3.92
N GLU A 98 11.15 0.54 4.08
CA GLU A 98 11.67 1.26 5.24
C GLU A 98 11.22 2.74 5.30
N ILE A 99 10.87 3.15 6.51
CA ILE A 99 10.68 4.54 6.92
C ILE A 99 11.84 4.98 7.83
N ALA A 100 12.26 4.11 8.76
CA ALA A 100 13.33 4.38 9.70
C ALA A 100 14.05 3.09 10.07
N ARG A 101 15.35 3.18 10.43
CA ARG A 101 16.13 2.03 10.91
C ARG A 101 16.89 2.33 12.18
N PHE A 102 17.05 1.31 13.02
CA PHE A 102 17.99 1.35 14.13
C PHE A 102 19.39 0.93 13.68
N VAL A 103 20.39 1.67 14.13
CA VAL A 103 21.81 1.38 13.94
C VAL A 103 22.46 1.29 15.32
N THR A 104 23.17 0.20 15.56
CA THR A 104 23.90 -0.07 16.80
C THR A 104 25.35 -0.39 16.49
N ASN A 105 26.24 -0.13 17.44
CA ASN A 105 27.58 -0.69 17.39
C ASN A 105 27.48 -2.20 17.70
N LYS A 106 27.65 -3.04 16.67
CA LYS A 106 27.54 -4.50 16.80
C LYS A 106 28.52 -5.08 17.80
N SER A 107 29.72 -4.50 17.93
CA SER A 107 30.73 -4.96 18.89
C SER A 107 30.26 -4.69 20.32
N ASP A 108 29.83 -3.45 20.62
CA ASP A 108 29.36 -3.09 21.96
C ASP A 108 28.11 -3.88 22.35
N GLU A 109 27.23 -4.15 21.38
CA GLU A 109 26.06 -5.01 21.56
C GLU A 109 26.46 -6.44 21.93
N ALA A 110 27.40 -7.05 21.20
CA ALA A 110 27.85 -8.41 21.45
C ALA A 110 28.49 -8.59 22.84
N PHE A 111 29.15 -7.54 23.35
CA PHE A 111 29.76 -7.55 24.69
C PHE A 111 28.84 -7.00 25.80
N GLY A 112 27.57 -6.69 25.49
CA GLY A 112 26.62 -6.17 26.48
C GLY A 112 26.97 -4.77 27.00
N ALA A 113 27.82 -4.03 26.28
CA ALA A 113 28.32 -2.71 26.60
C ALA A 113 27.65 -1.61 25.76
N LEU A 114 26.53 -1.92 25.09
CA LEU A 114 25.82 -0.98 24.23
C LEU A 114 25.32 0.24 25.02
N ARG A 115 25.85 1.42 24.68
CA ARG A 115 25.49 2.70 25.32
C ARG A 115 24.56 3.56 24.49
N GLU A 116 24.46 3.28 23.20
CA GLU A 116 23.72 4.11 22.26
C GLU A 116 23.05 3.26 21.19
N ILE A 117 21.79 3.59 20.90
CA ILE A 117 21.03 3.05 19.77
C ILE A 117 20.62 4.23 18.91
N GLN A 118 21.05 4.28 17.65
CA GLN A 118 20.71 5.38 16.75
C GLN A 118 19.45 5.02 15.97
N LEU A 119 18.45 5.89 15.94
CA LEU A 119 17.36 5.86 14.98
C LEU A 119 17.69 6.82 13.84
N ARG A 120 17.79 6.29 12.61
CA ARG A 120 18.05 7.06 11.40
C ARG A 120 16.80 7.15 10.55
N ILE A 121 16.45 8.36 10.13
CA ILE A 121 15.29 8.64 9.29
C ILE A 121 15.71 9.67 8.24
N ASP A 122 15.50 9.37 6.96
CA ASP A 122 15.61 10.37 5.91
C ASP A 122 14.23 10.63 5.30
N PRO A 123 13.48 11.63 5.79
CA PRO A 123 12.15 11.93 5.30
C PRO A 123 12.15 12.41 3.83
N ALA A 124 13.30 12.74 3.25
CA ALA A 124 13.39 13.08 1.83
C ALA A 124 13.37 11.86 0.90
N VAL A 125 13.78 10.68 1.40
CA VAL A 125 14.04 9.49 0.56
C VAL A 125 13.22 8.29 1.00
N CYS A 126 12.93 8.14 2.28
CA CYS A 126 12.24 6.96 2.83
C CYS A 126 10.84 6.76 2.25
N GLU A 127 10.23 5.60 2.50
CA GLU A 127 8.86 5.33 2.04
C GLU A 127 7.86 6.37 2.58
N TRP A 128 6.87 6.75 1.77
CA TRP A 128 5.81 7.65 2.20
C TRP A 128 4.79 6.93 3.05
N GLN A 129 4.39 7.55 4.15
CA GLN A 129 3.22 7.15 4.91
C GLN A 129 2.58 8.37 5.56
N TRP A 130 1.25 8.39 5.59
CA TRP A 130 0.48 9.39 6.31
C TRP A 130 0.77 9.35 7.83
N ASN A 131 1.10 10.51 8.40
CA ASN A 131 1.43 10.69 9.82
C ASN A 131 2.58 9.79 10.32
N ALA A 132 3.53 9.44 9.45
CA ALA A 132 4.65 8.59 9.83
C ALA A 132 5.51 9.21 10.94
N GLY A 133 5.68 10.53 10.99
CA GLY A 133 6.42 11.23 12.04
C GLY A 133 5.79 11.02 13.41
N GLN A 134 4.49 11.29 13.54
CA GLN A 134 3.75 11.08 14.79
C GLN A 134 3.77 9.61 15.23
N ILE A 135 3.51 8.68 14.30
CA ILE A 135 3.50 7.25 14.62
C ILE A 135 4.89 6.79 15.07
N LEU A 136 5.95 7.23 14.38
CA LEU A 136 7.32 6.86 14.68
C LEU A 136 7.77 7.39 16.04
N MET A 137 7.50 8.66 16.36
CA MET A 137 7.87 9.22 17.66
C MET A 137 7.10 8.56 18.80
N GLY A 138 5.81 8.23 18.62
CA GLY A 138 5.05 7.47 19.62
C GLY A 138 5.63 6.06 19.86
N LYS A 139 6.05 5.36 18.80
CA LYS A 139 6.76 4.07 18.92
C LYS A 139 8.11 4.24 19.62
N LEU A 140 8.85 5.29 19.29
CA LEU A 140 10.17 5.57 19.87
C LEU A 140 10.09 5.88 21.36
N GLN A 141 9.12 6.69 21.79
CA GLN A 141 8.86 6.98 23.21
C GLN A 141 8.51 5.69 23.97
N ARG A 142 7.63 4.85 23.40
CA ARG A 142 7.32 3.54 23.99
C ARG A 142 8.56 2.66 24.11
N TYR A 143 9.41 2.64 23.08
CA TYR A 143 10.64 1.86 23.10
C TYR A 143 11.63 2.35 24.16
N ALA A 144 11.82 3.67 24.27
CA ALA A 144 12.68 4.28 25.29
C ALA A 144 12.28 3.86 26.71
N VAL A 145 10.99 3.87 27.01
CA VAL A 145 10.46 3.38 28.30
C VAL A 145 10.78 1.89 28.50
N LEU A 146 10.54 1.05 27.49
CA LEU A 146 10.75 -0.40 27.59
C LEU A 146 12.22 -0.79 27.80
N VAL A 147 13.16 -0.02 27.26
CA VAL A 147 14.60 -0.25 27.42
C VAL A 147 15.22 0.51 28.60
N GLY A 148 14.43 1.27 29.37
CA GLY A 148 14.93 2.08 30.49
C GLY A 148 15.93 3.15 30.04
N GLY A 149 15.57 3.89 28.99
CA GLY A 149 16.39 4.96 28.46
C GLY A 149 15.58 6.20 28.10
N HIS A 150 16.29 7.20 27.59
CA HIS A 150 15.73 8.45 27.11
C HIS A 150 16.18 8.74 25.68
N ILE A 151 15.41 9.57 24.99
CA ILE A 151 15.68 9.98 23.62
C ILE A 151 16.54 11.24 23.66
N CYS A 152 17.63 11.21 22.90
CA CYS A 152 18.57 12.29 22.73
C CYS A 152 18.66 12.73 21.27
N ASP A 153 19.12 13.96 21.08
CA ASP A 153 19.51 14.48 19.77
C ASP A 153 20.82 13.84 19.27
N GLY A 154 21.27 14.26 18.08
CA GLY A 154 22.54 13.81 17.51
C GLY A 154 23.79 14.27 18.30
N LEU A 155 23.63 15.12 19.31
CA LEU A 155 24.69 15.60 20.20
C LEU A 155 24.64 14.92 21.58
N GLY A 156 23.65 14.06 21.81
CA GLY A 156 23.46 13.33 23.07
C GLY A 156 22.68 14.10 24.14
N GLN A 157 22.11 15.26 23.82
CA GLN A 157 21.24 16.01 24.73
C GLN A 157 19.84 15.42 24.74
N ARG A 158 19.26 15.28 25.93
CA ARG A 158 17.90 14.74 26.08
C ARG A 158 16.89 15.68 25.43
N ILE A 159 16.02 15.11 24.60
CA ILE A 159 14.95 15.83 23.89
C ILE A 159 13.70 15.87 24.76
N ALA A 160 13.07 17.04 24.87
CA ALA A 160 11.77 17.20 25.53
C ALA A 160 10.60 16.72 24.65
N ASP A 161 9.46 16.36 25.26
CA ASP A 161 8.29 15.87 24.50
C ASP A 161 7.75 16.88 23.47
N THR A 162 7.87 18.18 23.76
CA THR A 162 7.51 19.25 22.82
C THR A 162 8.42 19.29 21.59
N GLU A 163 9.71 19.02 21.78
CA GLU A 163 10.69 18.96 20.69
C GLU A 163 10.52 17.70 19.86
N LEU A 164 10.24 16.54 20.49
CA LEU A 164 9.85 15.31 19.79
C LEU A 164 8.60 15.52 18.93
N SER A 165 7.61 16.25 19.44
CA SER A 165 6.40 16.61 18.69
C SER A 165 6.71 17.50 17.49
N SER A 166 7.68 18.43 17.63
CA SER A 166 8.18 19.27 16.54
C SER A 166 8.90 18.45 15.46
N ILE A 167 9.73 17.48 15.87
CA ILE A 167 10.42 16.55 14.96
C ILE A 167 9.39 15.70 14.19
N ALA A 168 8.39 15.15 14.89
CA ALA A 168 7.30 14.41 14.26
C ALA A 168 6.56 15.26 13.21
N ALA A 169 6.18 16.49 13.56
CA ALA A 169 5.52 17.42 12.65
C ALA A 169 6.41 17.79 11.45
N HIS A 170 7.72 17.93 11.65
CA HIS A 170 8.67 18.17 10.57
C HIS A 170 8.72 17.00 9.59
N ILE A 171 8.84 15.76 10.08
CA ILE A 171 8.83 14.55 9.24
C ILE A 171 7.55 14.49 8.41
N ASP A 172 6.39 14.70 9.04
CA ASP A 172 5.09 14.68 8.36
C ASP A 172 4.97 15.80 7.32
N ALA A 173 5.48 17.00 7.62
CA ALA A 173 5.48 18.11 6.67
C ALA A 173 6.36 17.83 5.45
N VAL A 174 7.55 17.25 5.64
CA VAL A 174 8.45 16.86 4.53
C VAL A 174 7.82 15.77 3.67
N MET A 175 7.27 14.72 4.29
CA MET A 175 6.58 13.64 3.57
C MET A 175 5.34 14.14 2.82
N LYS A 176 4.56 15.05 3.42
CA LYS A 176 3.43 15.69 2.75
C LYS A 176 3.90 16.49 1.53
N LYS A 177 4.96 17.29 1.67
CA LYS A 177 5.54 18.04 0.55
C LYS A 177 5.98 17.13 -0.60
N ARG A 178 6.57 15.96 -0.28
CA ARG A 178 6.93 14.94 -1.27
C ARG A 178 5.70 14.37 -1.97
N ARG A 179 4.67 13.99 -1.21
CA ARG A 179 3.40 13.51 -1.76
C ARG A 179 2.78 14.54 -2.70
N ASP A 180 2.74 15.81 -2.30
CA ASP A 180 2.18 16.89 -3.11
C ASP A 180 3.02 17.15 -4.37
N ALA A 181 4.34 16.93 -4.33
CA ALA A 181 5.21 17.01 -5.49
C ALA A 181 5.01 15.83 -6.45
N ASP A 182 4.90 14.62 -5.91
CA ASP A 182 4.62 13.39 -6.67
C ASP A 182 3.24 13.45 -7.33
N GLN A 183 2.20 13.87 -6.60
CA GLN A 183 0.87 14.09 -7.14
C GLN A 183 0.88 15.10 -8.30
N ARG A 184 1.63 16.21 -8.15
CA ARG A 184 1.80 17.19 -9.23
C ARG A 184 2.54 16.60 -10.43
N ALA A 185 3.57 15.79 -10.22
CA ALA A 185 4.31 15.12 -11.29
C ALA A 185 3.45 14.10 -12.04
N ARG A 186 2.54 13.41 -11.35
CA ARG A 186 1.57 12.48 -11.95
C ARG A 186 0.37 13.18 -12.57
N THR A 187 0.22 14.49 -12.36
CA THR A 187 -0.89 15.25 -12.95
C THR A 187 -0.49 15.77 -14.34
N VAL A 188 -1.13 15.22 -15.37
CA VAL A 188 -0.90 15.61 -16.77
C VAL A 188 -2.05 16.49 -17.26
N THR A 189 -1.71 17.56 -17.98
CA THR A 189 -2.70 18.40 -18.68
C THR A 189 -2.72 18.04 -20.15
N LEU A 190 -3.87 17.61 -20.66
CA LEU A 190 -4.06 17.28 -22.06
C LEU A 190 -4.27 18.53 -22.93
N PRO A 191 -4.10 18.45 -24.26
CA PRO A 191 -4.38 19.57 -25.18
C PRO A 191 -5.82 20.11 -25.08
N SER A 192 -6.77 19.27 -24.65
CA SER A 192 -8.16 19.65 -24.38
C SER A 192 -8.36 20.52 -23.13
N GLY A 193 -7.29 20.75 -22.35
CA GLY A 193 -7.34 21.42 -21.05
C GLY A 193 -7.80 20.52 -19.89
N GLU A 194 -8.08 19.24 -20.16
CA GLU A 194 -8.39 18.25 -19.14
C GLU A 194 -7.15 17.94 -18.28
N GLN A 195 -7.32 17.87 -16.96
CA GLN A 195 -6.26 17.48 -16.03
C GLN A 195 -6.54 16.10 -15.45
N ARG A 196 -5.56 15.20 -15.62
CA ARG A 196 -5.61 13.81 -15.16
C ARG A 196 -4.52 13.56 -14.14
N GLU A 197 -4.88 13.02 -12.99
CA GLU A 197 -3.97 12.44 -12.02
C GLU A 197 -3.80 10.95 -12.34
N LEU A 198 -2.62 10.56 -12.81
CA LEU A 198 -2.32 9.18 -13.21
C LEU A 198 -2.23 8.25 -12.00
N SER A 199 -2.78 7.04 -12.14
CA SER A 199 -2.68 5.96 -11.16
C SER A 199 -1.37 5.16 -11.33
N GLU A 200 -1.14 4.20 -10.45
CA GLU A 200 -0.12 3.16 -10.65
C GLU A 200 -0.51 2.16 -11.74
N LEU A 201 -1.80 2.08 -12.07
CA LEU A 201 -2.32 1.29 -13.19
C LEU A 201 -2.40 2.17 -14.44
N SER A 202 -1.92 1.65 -15.58
CA SER A 202 -1.84 2.37 -16.86
C SER A 202 -3.20 2.78 -17.43
N PHE A 203 -4.26 2.11 -17.01
CA PHE A 203 -5.63 2.24 -17.53
C PHE A 203 -6.61 2.90 -16.55
N SER A 204 -6.12 3.39 -15.41
CA SER A 204 -6.93 4.02 -14.36
C SER A 204 -6.36 5.39 -14.01
N TYR A 205 -7.22 6.39 -13.82
CA TYR A 205 -6.81 7.74 -13.46
C TYR A 205 -7.96 8.55 -12.84
N GLY A 206 -7.59 9.57 -12.08
CA GLY A 206 -8.53 10.59 -11.61
C GLY A 206 -8.59 11.76 -12.58
N VAL A 207 -9.76 12.14 -13.06
CA VAL A 207 -9.96 13.45 -13.68
C VAL A 207 -10.12 14.46 -12.55
N VAL A 208 -9.22 15.45 -12.52
CA VAL A 208 -9.17 16.54 -11.53
C VAL A 208 -9.89 17.79 -12.05
N ARG A 209 -9.90 17.95 -13.37
CA ARG A 209 -10.59 19.03 -14.09
C ARG A 209 -11.00 18.53 -15.47
N GLU A 210 -12.26 18.70 -15.80
CA GLU A 210 -12.82 18.34 -17.11
C GLU A 210 -12.40 19.33 -18.20
N ALA A 211 -12.36 18.85 -19.45
CA ALA A 211 -12.08 19.68 -20.62
C ALA A 211 -12.99 20.92 -20.68
N GLY A 212 -12.41 22.10 -20.85
CA GLY A 212 -13.14 23.37 -20.92
C GLY A 212 -13.76 23.86 -19.61
N SER A 213 -13.70 23.10 -18.51
CA SER A 213 -14.27 23.49 -17.23
C SER A 213 -13.27 24.29 -16.37
N LYS A 214 -13.73 25.42 -15.81
CA LYS A 214 -12.96 26.17 -14.80
C LYS A 214 -13.06 25.55 -13.41
N LYS A 215 -14.05 24.68 -13.17
CA LYS A 215 -14.30 24.06 -11.87
C LYS A 215 -13.45 22.80 -11.72
N LYS A 216 -13.00 22.54 -10.50
CA LYS A 216 -12.41 21.23 -10.16
C LYS A 216 -13.55 20.23 -10.09
N THR A 217 -13.41 19.14 -10.83
CA THR A 217 -14.35 18.01 -10.81
C THR A 217 -13.52 16.79 -10.51
N TRP A 218 -13.90 16.00 -9.50
CA TRP A 218 -13.23 14.75 -9.18
C TRP A 218 -14.06 13.59 -9.72
N ARG A 219 -13.56 12.96 -10.78
CA ARG A 219 -14.16 11.77 -11.38
C ARG A 219 -13.10 10.70 -11.56
N SER A 220 -13.33 9.51 -10.99
CA SER A 220 -12.45 8.36 -11.22
C SER A 220 -12.82 7.67 -12.53
N VAL A 221 -11.83 7.41 -13.36
CA VAL A 221 -11.91 6.51 -14.52
C VAL A 221 -11.13 5.26 -14.15
N LEU A 222 -11.82 4.12 -14.08
CA LEU A 222 -11.22 2.90 -13.53
C LEU A 222 -10.84 1.89 -14.62
N PHE A 223 -11.45 1.99 -15.80
CA PHE A 223 -11.16 1.14 -16.95
C PHE A 223 -11.19 1.92 -18.27
N ASP A 224 -10.08 2.60 -18.60
CA ASP A 224 -9.88 3.26 -19.88
C ASP A 224 -8.99 2.43 -20.80
N VAL A 225 -9.50 2.04 -21.97
CA VAL A 225 -8.79 1.15 -22.90
C VAL A 225 -8.95 1.61 -24.34
N PRO A 226 -7.90 1.48 -25.18
CA PRO A 226 -8.03 1.73 -26.61
C PRO A 226 -8.83 0.61 -27.30
N ALA A 227 -9.36 0.92 -28.49
CA ALA A 227 -9.89 -0.11 -29.37
C ALA A 227 -8.72 -0.74 -30.15
N LEU A 228 -8.53 -2.05 -30.03
CA LEU A 228 -7.41 -2.78 -30.64
C LEU A 228 -7.88 -4.04 -31.38
N PRO A 229 -7.12 -4.52 -32.39
CA PRO A 229 -7.35 -5.81 -33.03
C PRO A 229 -7.37 -6.96 -32.02
N TYR A 230 -7.99 -8.09 -32.37
CA TYR A 230 -8.34 -9.15 -31.42
C TYR A 230 -7.20 -9.63 -30.52
N TYR A 231 -6.13 -10.20 -31.08
CA TYR A 231 -5.04 -10.78 -30.29
C TYR A 231 -4.18 -9.72 -29.60
N GLU A 232 -3.98 -8.57 -30.25
CA GLU A 232 -3.27 -7.43 -29.64
C GLU A 232 -4.03 -6.88 -28.44
N GLY A 233 -5.34 -6.70 -28.59
CA GLY A 233 -6.23 -6.27 -27.53
C GLY A 233 -6.20 -7.26 -26.36
N ARG A 234 -6.36 -8.57 -26.63
CA ARG A 234 -6.29 -9.58 -25.56
C ARG A 234 -4.95 -9.54 -24.83
N ALA A 235 -3.84 -9.41 -25.55
CA ALA A 235 -2.52 -9.30 -24.94
C ALA A 235 -2.40 -8.08 -24.02
N LEU A 236 -2.86 -6.90 -24.46
CA LEU A 236 -2.90 -5.70 -23.61
C LEU A 236 -3.78 -5.90 -22.38
N GLY A 237 -4.96 -6.51 -22.55
CA GLY A 237 -5.86 -6.81 -21.43
C GLY A 237 -5.22 -7.72 -20.38
N MET A 238 -4.47 -8.73 -20.83
CA MET A 238 -3.71 -9.61 -19.92
C MET A 238 -2.57 -8.86 -19.22
N GLN A 239 -1.88 -7.95 -19.90
CA GLN A 239 -0.85 -7.10 -19.30
C GLN A 239 -1.44 -6.21 -18.20
N MET A 240 -2.59 -5.58 -18.46
CA MET A 240 -3.32 -4.79 -17.47
C MET A 240 -3.73 -5.62 -16.23
N ALA A 241 -4.16 -6.88 -16.42
CA ALA A 241 -4.41 -7.78 -15.30
C ALA A 241 -3.12 -8.10 -14.52
N GLY A 242 -1.99 -8.20 -15.22
CA GLY A 242 -0.66 -8.29 -14.61
C GLY A 242 -0.31 -7.09 -13.73
N GLU A 243 -0.66 -5.87 -14.13
CA GLU A 243 -0.47 -4.66 -13.31
C GLU A 243 -1.28 -4.74 -12.00
N VAL A 244 -2.52 -5.24 -12.05
CA VAL A 244 -3.36 -5.48 -10.86
C VAL A 244 -2.69 -6.46 -9.90
N VAL A 245 -2.07 -7.53 -10.42
CA VAL A 245 -1.32 -8.49 -9.59
C VAL A 245 -0.11 -7.81 -8.96
N GLN A 246 0.68 -7.06 -9.74
CA GLN A 246 1.85 -6.35 -9.21
C GLN A 246 1.46 -5.34 -8.13
N PHE A 247 0.33 -4.66 -8.30
CA PHE A 247 -0.24 -3.80 -7.28
C PHE A 247 -0.46 -4.54 -5.96
N TYR A 248 -1.20 -5.66 -5.96
CA TYR A 248 -1.43 -6.43 -4.73
C TYR A 248 -0.19 -7.14 -4.18
N ARG A 249 0.84 -7.37 -5.00
CA ARG A 249 2.14 -7.85 -4.51
C ARG A 249 2.92 -6.76 -3.79
N LYS A 250 2.79 -5.51 -4.24
CA LYS A 250 3.45 -4.33 -3.67
C LYS A 250 2.70 -3.81 -2.44
N HIS A 251 1.37 -3.83 -2.45
CA HIS A 251 0.50 -3.23 -1.44
C HIS A 251 -0.24 -4.27 -0.60
N ARG A 252 -0.12 -4.19 0.72
CA ARG A 252 -0.79 -5.08 1.69
C ARG A 252 -2.14 -4.55 2.16
N THR A 253 -2.27 -3.23 2.24
CA THR A 253 -3.42 -2.56 2.87
C THR A 253 -4.23 -1.75 1.87
N GLU A 254 -3.57 -1.15 0.88
CA GLU A 254 -4.25 -0.42 -0.18
C GLU A 254 -5.09 -1.38 -1.04
N LYS A 255 -6.30 -0.93 -1.41
CA LYS A 255 -7.25 -1.75 -2.17
C LYS A 255 -7.69 -1.02 -3.42
N LEU A 256 -7.48 -1.66 -4.57
CA LEU A 256 -8.11 -1.24 -5.80
C LEU A 256 -9.63 -1.40 -5.71
N ARG A 257 -10.35 -0.54 -6.43
CA ARG A 257 -11.79 -0.71 -6.72
C ARG A 257 -12.00 -1.76 -7.82
N LEU A 258 -11.50 -2.97 -7.57
CA LEU A 258 -11.50 -4.07 -8.53
C LEU A 258 -12.91 -4.46 -8.95
N ASP A 259 -13.88 -4.33 -8.03
CA ASP A 259 -15.31 -4.53 -8.29
C ASP A 259 -15.82 -3.66 -9.45
N VAL A 260 -15.46 -2.37 -9.44
CA VAL A 260 -15.91 -1.44 -10.49
C VAL A 260 -15.07 -1.56 -11.75
N MET A 261 -13.78 -1.85 -11.64
CA MET A 261 -12.95 -2.19 -12.81
C MET A 261 -13.52 -3.40 -13.57
N LEU A 262 -13.88 -4.46 -12.84
CA LEU A 262 -14.53 -5.66 -13.40
C LEU A 262 -15.88 -5.34 -14.02
N HIS A 263 -16.69 -4.52 -13.34
CA HIS A 263 -17.99 -4.11 -13.86
C HIS A 263 -17.84 -3.33 -15.18
N GLU A 264 -16.94 -2.34 -15.25
CA GLU A 264 -16.67 -1.58 -16.47
C GLU A 264 -16.13 -2.50 -17.58
N ALA A 265 -15.19 -3.40 -17.28
CA ALA A 265 -14.68 -4.37 -18.26
C ALA A 265 -15.79 -5.26 -18.82
N LEU A 266 -16.66 -5.80 -17.96
CA LEU A 266 -17.80 -6.63 -18.39
C LEU A 266 -18.79 -5.83 -19.25
N GLN A 267 -19.05 -4.57 -18.91
CA GLN A 267 -19.89 -3.69 -19.74
C GLN A 267 -19.30 -3.48 -21.14
N ARG A 268 -17.97 -3.39 -21.29
CA ARG A 268 -17.31 -3.29 -22.60
C ARG A 268 -17.43 -4.57 -23.42
N CYS A 269 -17.65 -5.72 -22.78
CA CYS A 269 -17.92 -7.00 -23.42
C CYS A 269 -19.42 -7.23 -23.72
N ASN A 270 -20.30 -6.27 -23.43
CA ASN A 270 -21.74 -6.42 -23.64
C ASN A 270 -22.04 -6.44 -25.16
N GLY A 271 -22.24 -7.63 -25.72
CA GLY A 271 -22.36 -7.88 -27.16
C GLY A 271 -21.38 -8.94 -27.72
N GLY A 272 -20.40 -9.40 -26.92
CA GLY A 272 -19.49 -10.50 -27.25
C GLY A 272 -18.10 -10.34 -26.62
N PHE A 273 -17.41 -11.47 -26.37
CA PHE A 273 -16.04 -11.53 -25.84
C PHE A 273 -14.97 -11.25 -26.93
N GLY A 274 -15.12 -10.09 -27.56
CA GLY A 274 -14.25 -9.61 -28.63
C GLY A 274 -14.84 -9.77 -30.04
N ASN A 275 -14.12 -9.24 -31.02
CA ASN A 275 -14.41 -9.25 -32.43
C ASN A 275 -13.11 -9.52 -33.20
N TYR A 276 -13.05 -10.62 -33.95
CA TYR A 276 -11.88 -11.00 -34.74
C TYR A 276 -11.60 -10.06 -35.91
N ASP A 277 -12.65 -9.45 -36.47
CA ASP A 277 -12.59 -8.70 -37.72
C ASP A 277 -12.41 -7.19 -37.50
N LYS A 278 -12.57 -6.70 -36.26
CA LYS A 278 -12.57 -5.27 -35.95
C LYS A 278 -11.79 -4.94 -34.69
N ALA A 279 -11.11 -3.80 -34.73
CA ALA A 279 -10.53 -3.21 -33.54
C ALA A 279 -11.64 -2.70 -32.61
N THR A 280 -11.71 -3.24 -31.40
CA THR A 280 -12.73 -2.89 -30.41
C THR A 280 -12.14 -2.86 -29.01
N GLN A 281 -12.76 -2.10 -28.10
CA GLN A 281 -12.41 -2.14 -26.67
C GLN A 281 -12.76 -3.48 -26.03
N SER A 282 -13.76 -4.19 -26.56
CA SER A 282 -14.16 -5.51 -26.09
C SER A 282 -13.04 -6.55 -26.22
N ASN A 283 -12.13 -6.40 -27.20
CA ASN A 283 -10.95 -7.26 -27.33
C ASN A 283 -10.00 -7.13 -26.14
N VAL A 284 -9.76 -5.89 -25.68
CA VAL A 284 -8.93 -5.61 -24.49
C VAL A 284 -9.62 -6.08 -23.22
N ALA A 285 -10.90 -5.73 -23.06
CA ALA A 285 -11.69 -6.14 -21.90
C ALA A 285 -11.79 -7.67 -21.77
N ALA A 286 -11.93 -8.40 -22.88
CA ALA A 286 -11.95 -9.86 -22.88
C ALA A 286 -10.64 -10.45 -22.32
N GLY A 287 -9.48 -10.00 -22.80
CA GLY A 287 -8.19 -10.49 -22.28
C GLY A 287 -7.97 -10.18 -20.79
N PHE A 288 -8.43 -9.02 -20.33
CA PHE A 288 -8.40 -8.66 -18.90
C PHE A 288 -9.27 -9.59 -18.05
N ILE A 289 -10.51 -9.86 -18.49
CA ILE A 289 -11.44 -10.77 -17.81
C ILE A 289 -10.94 -12.21 -17.83
N ASP A 290 -10.36 -12.69 -18.92
CA ASP A 290 -9.83 -14.05 -19.01
C ASP A 290 -8.71 -14.30 -18.00
N ALA A 291 -7.78 -13.34 -17.89
CA ALA A 291 -6.68 -13.42 -16.94
C ALA A 291 -7.20 -13.42 -15.49
N LEU A 292 -8.14 -12.53 -15.16
CA LEU A 292 -8.74 -12.48 -13.82
C LEU A 292 -9.56 -13.73 -13.51
N THR A 293 -10.32 -14.26 -14.47
CA THR A 293 -11.06 -15.52 -14.33
C THR A 293 -10.11 -16.67 -14.02
N THR A 294 -9.00 -16.79 -14.77
CA THR A 294 -7.97 -17.81 -14.52
C THR A 294 -7.40 -17.70 -13.11
N MET A 295 -7.13 -16.48 -12.62
CA MET A 295 -6.64 -16.27 -11.26
C MET A 295 -7.68 -16.63 -10.19
N ILE A 296 -8.96 -16.34 -10.44
CA ILE A 296 -10.05 -16.74 -9.54
C ILE A 296 -10.15 -18.26 -9.48
N GLU A 297 -10.07 -18.96 -10.61
CA GLU A 297 -10.10 -20.43 -10.64
C GLU A 297 -8.94 -21.05 -9.86
N LEU A 298 -7.72 -20.53 -10.06
CA LEU A 298 -6.53 -20.99 -9.33
C LEU A 298 -6.65 -20.72 -7.83
N GLY A 299 -7.11 -19.52 -7.46
CA GLY A 299 -7.35 -19.14 -6.06
C GLY A 299 -8.43 -19.99 -5.40
N ALA A 300 -9.54 -20.24 -6.09
CA ALA A 300 -10.65 -21.04 -5.59
C ALA A 300 -10.25 -22.50 -5.31
N ARG A 301 -9.37 -23.09 -6.13
CA ARG A 301 -8.83 -24.44 -5.89
C ARG A 301 -8.01 -24.55 -4.61
N GLN A 302 -7.44 -23.45 -4.14
CA GLN A 302 -6.59 -23.39 -2.94
C GLN A 302 -7.30 -22.77 -1.72
N MET A 303 -8.49 -22.22 -1.92
CA MET A 303 -9.22 -21.52 -0.87
C MET A 303 -9.86 -22.51 0.10
N ASN A 304 -9.73 -22.26 1.40
CA ASN A 304 -10.43 -23.03 2.42
C ASN A 304 -11.94 -22.71 2.39
N PRO A 305 -12.84 -23.69 2.12
CA PRO A 305 -14.28 -23.45 2.06
C PRO A 305 -14.85 -22.85 3.36
N LYS A 306 -14.28 -23.19 4.52
CA LYS A 306 -14.71 -22.66 5.83
C LYS A 306 -14.56 -21.14 5.94
N TRP A 307 -13.61 -20.56 5.20
CA TRP A 307 -13.46 -19.11 5.16
C TRP A 307 -14.69 -18.46 4.53
N LEU A 308 -15.20 -19.02 3.43
CA LEU A 308 -16.39 -18.50 2.74
C LEU A 308 -17.65 -18.65 3.61
N GLU A 309 -17.82 -19.79 4.26
CA GLU A 309 -18.90 -20.01 5.23
C GLU A 309 -18.85 -18.97 6.37
N ALA A 310 -17.68 -18.73 6.94
CA ALA A 310 -17.50 -17.71 7.98
C ALA A 310 -17.82 -16.29 7.47
N GLN A 311 -17.46 -15.96 6.23
CA GLN A 311 -17.83 -14.68 5.62
C GLN A 311 -19.34 -14.55 5.40
N ILE A 312 -20.02 -15.62 5.00
CA ILE A 312 -21.49 -15.62 4.84
C ILE A 312 -22.16 -15.35 6.19
N VAL A 313 -21.79 -16.10 7.23
CA VAL A 313 -22.33 -15.91 8.59
C VAL A 313 -22.06 -14.50 9.10
N GLN A 314 -20.84 -13.99 8.93
CA GLN A 314 -20.49 -12.63 9.34
C GLN A 314 -21.36 -11.57 8.63
N ASN A 315 -21.63 -11.73 7.33
CA ASN A 315 -22.45 -10.76 6.59
C ASN A 315 -23.94 -10.87 6.95
N GLN A 316 -24.44 -12.07 7.27
CA GLN A 316 -25.79 -12.25 7.81
C GLN A 316 -25.95 -11.52 9.16
N GLN A 317 -25.00 -11.71 10.08
CA GLN A 317 -24.98 -11.01 11.36
C GLN A 317 -24.94 -9.49 11.18
N ARG A 318 -24.06 -8.98 10.29
CA ARG A 318 -24.01 -7.54 9.98
C ARG A 318 -25.33 -7.01 9.42
N HIS A 319 -26.03 -7.79 8.61
CA HIS A 319 -27.34 -7.40 8.07
C HIS A 319 -28.39 -7.28 9.17
N GLU A 320 -28.44 -8.25 10.09
CA GLU A 320 -29.34 -8.20 11.25
C GLU A 320 -29.07 -6.97 12.12
N THR A 321 -27.81 -6.72 12.47
CA THR A 321 -27.41 -5.52 13.23
C THR A 321 -27.79 -4.24 12.49
N TRP A 322 -27.52 -4.16 11.17
CA TRP A 322 -27.86 -2.98 10.38
C TRP A 322 -29.37 -2.72 10.33
N CYS A 323 -30.19 -3.78 10.22
CA CYS A 323 -31.64 -3.65 10.25
C CYS A 323 -32.14 -3.14 11.61
N GLN A 324 -31.61 -3.67 12.72
CA GLN A 324 -31.91 -3.19 14.08
C GLN A 324 -31.57 -1.70 14.23
N GLU A 325 -30.32 -1.31 13.92
CA GLU A 325 -29.88 0.09 13.98
C GLU A 325 -30.69 1.02 13.07
N ARG A 326 -31.15 0.51 11.93
CA ARG A 326 -31.96 1.30 10.99
C ARG A 326 -33.36 1.53 11.56
N ASP A 327 -33.95 0.53 12.19
CA ASP A 327 -35.30 0.63 12.76
C ASP A 327 -35.28 1.47 14.04
N GLU A 328 -34.25 1.37 14.86
CA GLU A 328 -33.98 2.28 15.98
C GLU A 328 -33.86 3.74 15.50
N ARG A 329 -33.01 4.01 14.50
CA ARG A 329 -32.86 5.36 13.92
C ARG A 329 -34.17 5.91 13.36
N LYS A 330 -35.00 5.06 12.75
CA LYS A 330 -36.33 5.45 12.27
C LYS A 330 -37.27 5.79 13.42
N ALA A 331 -37.28 4.98 14.48
CA ALA A 331 -38.10 5.23 15.67
C ALA A 331 -37.68 6.53 16.38
N GLU A 332 -36.39 6.74 16.58
CA GLU A 332 -35.82 7.98 17.13
C GLU A 332 -36.17 9.20 16.26
N PHE A 333 -36.10 9.07 14.94
CA PHE A 333 -36.50 10.14 14.03
C PHE A 333 -38.00 10.44 14.14
N ALA A 334 -38.85 9.41 14.18
CA ALA A 334 -40.29 9.58 14.34
C ALA A 334 -40.62 10.26 15.68
N GLU A 335 -39.94 9.89 16.77
CA GLU A 335 -40.12 10.50 18.08
C GLU A 335 -39.65 11.96 18.11
N ARG A 336 -38.48 12.27 17.54
CA ARG A 336 -38.02 13.67 17.37
C ARG A 336 -39.03 14.51 16.58
N MET A 337 -39.61 13.95 15.52
CA MET A 337 -40.64 14.64 14.73
C MET A 337 -41.96 14.81 15.50
N ARG A 338 -42.34 13.83 16.34
CA ARG A 338 -43.52 13.92 17.21
C ARG A 338 -43.33 15.04 18.25
N GLN A 339 -42.18 15.09 18.90
CA GLN A 339 -41.81 16.14 19.85
C GLN A 339 -41.75 17.52 19.20
N ALA A 340 -41.13 17.64 18.01
CA ALA A 340 -41.09 18.89 17.26
C ALA A 340 -42.50 19.39 16.87
N ARG A 341 -43.40 18.47 16.47
CA ARG A 341 -44.81 18.82 16.17
C ARG A 341 -45.56 19.25 17.43
N ALA A 342 -45.37 18.58 18.56
CA ALA A 342 -45.99 18.95 19.84
C ALA A 342 -45.53 20.34 20.30
N ALA A 343 -44.21 20.60 20.28
CA ALA A 343 -43.65 21.91 20.61
C ALA A 343 -44.18 23.03 19.70
N LYS A 344 -44.32 22.76 18.39
CA LYS A 344 -44.89 23.71 17.44
C LYS A 344 -46.37 24.01 17.69
N ARG A 345 -47.16 23.01 18.14
CA ARG A 345 -48.56 23.22 18.52
C ARG A 345 -48.67 24.06 19.79
N ALA A 346 -47.92 23.72 20.84
CA ALA A 346 -47.89 24.49 22.08
C ALA A 346 -47.48 25.97 21.83
N ALA A 347 -46.47 26.21 20.99
CA ALA A 347 -46.07 27.56 20.62
C ALA A 347 -47.15 28.35 19.86
N ARG A 348 -48.02 27.69 19.09
CA ARG A 348 -49.15 28.32 18.40
C ARG A 348 -50.29 28.65 19.36
N GLU A 349 -50.57 27.78 20.32
CA GLU A 349 -51.59 28.02 21.35
C GLU A 349 -51.21 29.22 22.24
N VAL A 350 -49.94 29.34 22.61
CA VAL A 350 -49.42 30.54 23.32
C VAL A 350 -49.56 31.82 22.49
N ASN A 351 -49.32 31.75 21.18
CA ASN A 351 -49.41 32.92 20.28
C ASN A 351 -50.84 33.31 19.87
N HIS A 352 -51.84 32.42 20.04
CA HIS A 352 -53.24 32.70 19.73
C HIS A 352 -54.12 32.91 20.97
N GLY A 353 -53.54 32.81 22.17
CA GLY A 353 -54.20 33.09 23.45
C GLY A 353 -53.98 34.50 23.99
N VAL A 354 -53.68 35.48 23.13
CA VAL A 354 -53.58 36.91 23.48
C VAL A 354 -54.73 37.68 22.84
#